data_AF-A0A8C2I4L5-F1
#
_entry.id   AF-A0A8C2I4L5-F1
#
_cell.length_a   1.000
_cell.length_b   1.000
_cell.length_c   1.000
_cell.angle_alpha   90.00
_cell.angle_beta   90.00
_cell.angle_gamma   90.00
#
_symmetry.space_group_name_H-M   'P 1'
#
loop_
_entity.id
_entity.type
_entity.pdbx_description
1 polymer ?
#
loop_
_entity_poly.entity_id
_entity_poly.type
_entity_poly.pdbx_seq_one_letter_code
_entity_poly.pdbx_strand_id
1 'polypeptide(L)'
;PVGYCVSVFMVLMVGNLFVPTDTNYTSREGKSRRRKLESQTRRNASSVRISPDPMMTGPESGVMPGAVEIDFDKSIEDMVSQVRNNPNLSINKCVVDRKLWMSNSRSLSPWSYRINHDEDRKPVDIPEAVCSCVGCINPFTMQEDRTMTSALIYAKIPVRRLMCHRPTKKPTKQKKCVPRYRSVVESIAVGCTCIVG
;
A
#
# COMPACT_ATOMS: atom_id res chain seq x y z
N PRO A 1 -34.10 -66.91 18.65
CA PRO A 1 -32.66 -67.29 18.66
C PRO A 1 -31.87 -66.37 17.72
N VAL A 2 -31.39 -65.25 18.26
CA VAL A 2 -30.68 -64.19 17.53
C VAL A 2 -29.21 -64.27 17.94
N GLY A 3 -28.31 -64.57 17.01
CA GLY A 3 -26.89 -64.80 17.27
C GLY A 3 -26.01 -63.81 16.54
N TYR A 4 -25.70 -62.70 17.20
CA TYR A 4 -24.51 -61.88 16.93
C TYR A 4 -23.36 -62.45 17.77
N CYS A 5 -22.15 -62.55 17.21
CA CYS A 5 -20.90 -62.45 17.98
C CYS A 5 -19.73 -62.24 17.03
N VAL A 6 -19.43 -60.96 16.76
CA VAL A 6 -18.12 -60.55 16.24
C VAL A 6 -17.13 -60.67 17.40
N SER A 7 -16.06 -61.43 17.17
CA SER A 7 -15.05 -61.80 18.15
C SER A 7 -14.32 -60.59 18.74
N VAL A 8 -14.42 -60.44 20.06
CA VAL A 8 -13.60 -59.57 20.92
C VAL A 8 -12.50 -60.43 21.53
N PHE A 9 -11.22 -60.05 21.41
CA PHE A 9 -10.14 -60.29 22.39
C PHE A 9 -8.99 -59.32 22.02
N MET A 10 -8.81 -58.16 22.68
CA MET A 10 -8.19 -57.93 24.00
C MET A 10 -6.85 -58.66 24.19
N VAL A 11 -5.74 -57.94 24.00
CA VAL A 11 -4.48 -58.18 24.71
C VAL A 11 -4.07 -56.89 25.40
N LEU A 12 -4.20 -56.91 26.73
CA LEU A 12 -3.66 -55.97 27.69
C LEU A 12 -2.27 -56.43 28.13
N MET A 13 -1.31 -55.51 28.24
CA MET A 13 -0.19 -55.49 29.21
C MET A 13 0.30 -54.03 29.26
N VAL A 14 -0.24 -53.17 30.13
CA VAL A 14 0.26 -52.80 31.47
C VAL A 14 1.70 -52.25 31.48
N GLY A 15 1.83 -50.96 31.79
CA GLY A 15 3.08 -50.26 32.10
C GLY A 15 2.79 -48.84 32.59
N ASN A 16 2.79 -48.68 33.91
CA ASN A 16 2.19 -47.60 34.69
C ASN A 16 2.89 -46.23 34.68
N LEU A 17 2.05 -45.20 34.91
CA LEU A 17 2.19 -44.00 35.75
C LEU A 17 3.51 -43.18 35.71
N PHE A 18 3.40 -41.87 35.50
CA PHE A 18 3.27 -40.87 36.58
C PHE A 18 3.32 -39.45 36.00
N VAL A 19 2.23 -38.70 36.21
CA VAL A 19 2.20 -37.23 36.24
C VAL A 19 2.35 -36.82 37.71
N PRO A 20 3.08 -35.74 38.01
CA PRO A 20 2.41 -34.69 38.77
C PRO A 20 2.72 -33.27 38.28
N THR A 21 1.67 -32.46 38.24
CA THR A 21 1.68 -31.01 38.39
C THR A 21 2.24 -30.64 39.77
N ASP A 22 3.02 -29.56 39.89
CA ASP A 22 2.68 -28.53 40.88
C ASP A 22 3.36 -27.17 40.68
N THR A 23 2.55 -26.17 41.03
CA THR A 23 2.77 -24.74 41.15
C THR A 23 3.78 -24.39 42.25
N ASN A 24 4.64 -23.38 42.07
CA ASN A 24 4.92 -22.39 43.13
C ASN A 24 5.73 -21.16 42.68
N TYR A 25 5.23 -20.02 43.12
CA TYR A 25 5.77 -18.67 43.03
C TYR A 25 6.79 -18.44 44.14
N THR A 26 8.02 -18.00 43.83
CA THR A 26 8.84 -17.20 44.75
C THR A 26 9.79 -16.25 44.00
N SER A 27 9.71 -14.99 44.41
CA SER A 27 10.59 -13.87 44.08
C SER A 27 12.01 -14.06 44.62
N ARG A 28 13.01 -13.59 43.87
CA ARG A 28 14.29 -13.07 44.40
C ARG A 28 15.01 -12.19 43.38
N GLU A 29 15.18 -10.91 43.74
CA GLU A 29 16.06 -9.92 43.12
C GLU A 29 17.53 -10.39 43.09
N GLY A 30 18.28 -9.98 42.05
CA GLY A 30 19.72 -10.22 41.99
C GLY A 30 20.45 -9.73 40.73
N LYS A 31 20.66 -8.41 40.64
CA LYS A 31 21.85 -7.70 40.09
C LYS A 31 22.40 -8.04 38.69
N SER A 32 22.13 -7.10 37.77
CA SER A 32 23.05 -6.45 36.80
C SER A 32 24.35 -7.16 36.39
N ARG A 33 24.42 -7.57 35.11
CA ARG A 33 25.65 -7.46 34.29
C ARG A 33 25.31 -7.12 32.83
N ARG A 34 25.52 -5.85 32.50
CA ARG A 34 25.45 -5.22 31.18
C ARG A 34 26.52 -5.86 30.26
N ARG A 35 26.15 -6.74 29.34
CA ARG A 35 27.03 -7.15 28.22
C ARG A 35 26.72 -6.28 27.01
N LYS A 36 27.65 -5.36 26.73
CA LYS A 36 27.75 -4.55 25.52
C LYS A 36 28.08 -5.51 24.36
N LEU A 37 27.16 -5.71 23.42
CA LEU A 37 27.45 -6.42 22.17
C LEU A 37 27.50 -5.39 21.04
N GLU A 38 28.66 -5.35 20.40
CA GLU A 38 29.07 -4.42 19.35
C GLU A 38 28.13 -4.41 18.13
N SER A 39 27.99 -3.21 17.56
CA SER A 39 27.32 -2.97 16.30
C SER A 39 28.11 -3.59 15.14
N GLN A 40 27.65 -4.73 14.63
CA GLN A 40 28.10 -5.23 13.34
C GLN A 40 27.21 -4.70 12.22
N THR A 41 27.73 -3.66 11.55
CA THR A 41 27.24 -3.13 10.29
C THR A 41 27.21 -4.22 9.22
N ARG A 42 26.04 -4.79 8.95
CA ARG A 42 25.77 -5.52 7.70
C ARG A 42 24.96 -4.64 6.76
N ARG A 43 25.68 -4.08 5.78
CA ARG A 43 25.09 -3.45 4.59
C ARG A 43 24.55 -4.54 3.66
N ASN A 44 23.54 -4.13 2.90
CA ASN A 44 22.96 -4.77 1.71
C ASN A 44 21.72 -5.66 1.95
N ALA A 45 20.61 -4.97 2.19
CA ALA A 45 19.31 -5.34 1.63
C ALA A 45 18.74 -4.06 0.99
N SER A 46 18.28 -4.15 -0.26
CA SER A 46 17.64 -3.05 -1.00
C SER A 46 16.37 -2.60 -0.27
N SER A 47 16.52 -1.61 0.61
CA SER A 47 15.41 -0.98 1.32
C SER A 47 14.69 -0.05 0.35
N VAL A 48 13.58 -0.52 -0.23
CA VAL A 48 12.57 0.37 -0.83
C VAL A 48 12.06 1.25 0.31
N ARG A 49 12.49 2.52 0.34
CA ARG A 49 11.95 3.51 1.28
C ARG A 49 10.68 4.06 0.67
N ILE A 50 9.53 3.53 1.09
CA ILE A 50 8.25 4.17 0.82
C ILE A 50 8.16 5.37 1.75
N SER A 51 7.99 6.55 1.17
CA SER A 51 7.83 7.80 1.90
C SER A 51 6.52 7.76 2.70
N PRO A 52 6.48 8.20 3.96
CA PRO A 52 5.23 8.38 4.69
C PRO A 52 4.36 9.45 4.03
N ASP A 53 3.04 9.23 4.01
CA ASP A 53 2.06 10.19 3.51
C ASP A 53 2.17 11.52 4.28
N PRO A 54 2.14 12.69 3.60
CA PRO A 54 2.14 13.99 4.28
C PRO A 54 0.84 14.18 5.07
N MET A 55 0.94 14.24 6.40
CA MET A 55 -0.16 14.75 7.23
C MET A 55 -0.24 16.27 7.10
N MET A 56 -1.41 16.78 6.71
CA MET A 56 -1.70 18.21 6.68
C MET A 56 -1.87 18.75 8.11
N THR A 57 -0.89 19.48 8.62
CA THR A 57 -0.98 20.21 9.89
C THR A 57 -1.63 21.58 9.63
N GLY A 58 -2.72 21.88 10.34
CA GLY A 58 -3.40 23.19 10.30
C GLY A 58 -2.54 24.31 10.92
N PRO A 59 -2.92 25.59 10.71
CA PRO A 59 -2.07 26.71 11.06
C PRO A 59 -2.24 27.03 12.55
N GLU A 60 -1.28 26.61 13.37
CA GLU A 60 -1.03 27.29 14.65
C GLU A 60 0.39 27.87 14.65
N SER A 61 0.41 29.11 15.12
CA SER A 61 1.51 30.07 15.12
C SER A 61 2.82 29.52 15.70
N GLY A 62 3.93 29.73 15.01
CA GLY A 62 5.28 29.49 15.54
C GLY A 62 6.24 29.00 14.47
N VAL A 63 7.14 29.88 14.02
CA VAL A 63 8.21 29.56 13.07
C VAL A 63 9.11 28.46 13.67
N MET A 64 8.96 27.23 13.17
CA MET A 64 9.91 26.14 13.41
C MET A 64 10.96 26.12 12.29
N PRO A 65 12.27 26.19 12.58
CA PRO A 65 13.30 26.07 11.56
C PRO A 65 13.39 24.60 11.15
N GLY A 66 13.04 24.30 9.90
CA GLY A 66 13.17 22.95 9.33
C GLY A 66 11.85 22.27 8.98
N ALA A 67 10.77 23.01 8.70
CA ALA A 67 9.73 22.48 7.82
C ALA A 67 10.41 22.18 6.47
N VAL A 68 10.78 20.93 6.25
CA VAL A 68 11.16 20.43 4.93
C VAL A 68 9.96 20.73 4.05
N GLU A 69 10.07 21.74 3.20
CA GLU A 69 9.10 21.97 2.13
C GLU A 69 9.05 20.68 1.32
N ILE A 70 7.96 19.91 1.50
CA ILE A 70 7.77 18.66 0.77
C ILE A 70 7.57 19.09 -0.67
N ASP A 71 8.57 18.85 -1.51
CA ASP A 71 8.49 19.10 -2.94
C ASP A 71 7.49 18.09 -3.54
N PHE A 72 6.24 18.54 -3.65
CA PHE A 72 5.12 17.75 -4.17
C PHE A 72 5.43 17.20 -5.57
N ASP A 73 6.05 18.00 -6.43
CA ASP A 73 6.39 17.58 -7.79
C ASP A 73 7.40 16.44 -7.75
N LYS A 74 8.43 16.56 -6.90
CA LYS A 74 9.41 15.50 -6.71
C LYS A 74 8.80 14.22 -6.12
N SER A 75 7.88 14.33 -5.17
CA SER A 75 7.19 13.17 -4.61
C SER A 75 6.37 12.41 -5.67
N ILE A 76 5.71 13.13 -6.57
CA ILE A 76 4.95 12.52 -7.68
C ILE A 76 5.91 11.87 -8.68
N GLU A 77 6.99 12.55 -9.06
CA GLU A 77 8.01 12.00 -9.96
C GLU A 77 8.66 10.71 -9.40
N ASP A 78 8.98 10.71 -8.10
CA ASP A 78 9.54 9.53 -7.43
C ASP A 78 8.53 8.36 -7.46
N MET A 79 7.23 8.62 -7.25
CA MET A 79 6.18 7.59 -7.36
C MET A 79 6.02 7.08 -8.81
N VAL A 80 6.02 7.98 -9.81
CA VAL A 80 5.98 7.59 -11.24
C VAL A 80 7.15 6.68 -11.57
N SER A 81 8.35 6.99 -11.07
CA SER A 81 9.54 6.17 -11.29
C SER A 81 9.35 4.76 -10.72
N GLN A 82 8.75 4.62 -9.53
CA GLN A 82 8.50 3.32 -8.91
C GLN A 82 7.49 2.50 -9.72
N VAL A 83 6.41 3.13 -10.20
CA VAL A 83 5.40 2.44 -11.04
C VAL A 83 6.00 1.99 -12.37
N ARG A 84 6.84 2.80 -13.01
CA ARG A 84 7.53 2.43 -14.26
C ARG A 84 8.54 1.29 -14.05
N ASN A 85 9.24 1.30 -12.93
CA ASN A 85 10.31 0.33 -12.64
C ASN A 85 9.79 -0.99 -12.05
N ASN A 86 8.56 -1.03 -11.53
CA ASN A 86 7.97 -2.22 -10.93
C ASN A 86 6.69 -2.66 -11.66
N PRO A 87 6.74 -3.68 -12.53
CA PRO A 87 5.57 -4.14 -13.27
C PRO A 87 4.45 -4.65 -12.36
N ASN A 88 4.76 -5.08 -11.13
CA ASN A 88 3.74 -5.53 -10.18
C ASN A 88 2.79 -4.40 -9.74
N LEU A 89 3.19 -3.14 -9.92
CA LEU A 89 2.33 -1.98 -9.63
C LEU A 89 1.42 -1.61 -10.82
N SER A 90 1.73 -2.05 -12.03
CA SER A 90 0.94 -1.74 -13.25
C SER A 90 0.14 -2.93 -13.76
N ILE A 91 0.44 -4.15 -13.31
CA ILE A 91 -0.32 -5.35 -13.66
C ILE A 91 -1.69 -5.32 -12.98
N ASN A 92 -2.75 -5.32 -13.79
CA ASN A 92 -4.13 -5.50 -13.33
C ASN A 92 -4.41 -6.98 -13.05
N LYS A 93 -4.22 -7.40 -11.81
CA LYS A 93 -4.61 -8.74 -11.34
C LYS A 93 -5.61 -8.63 -10.21
N CYS A 94 -6.78 -9.24 -10.39
CA CYS A 94 -7.81 -9.34 -9.37
C CYS A 94 -7.46 -10.45 -8.35
N VAL A 95 -6.39 -10.26 -7.59
CA VAL A 95 -5.95 -11.19 -6.53
C VAL A 95 -5.34 -10.40 -5.38
N VAL A 96 -5.66 -10.82 -4.15
CA VAL A 96 -5.00 -10.30 -2.94
C VAL A 96 -3.74 -11.09 -2.66
N ASP A 97 -2.61 -10.40 -2.55
CA ASP A 97 -1.35 -10.99 -2.09
C ASP A 97 -1.12 -10.65 -0.62
N ARG A 98 -1.27 -11.66 0.25
CA ARG A 98 -1.05 -11.54 1.69
C ARG A 98 0.44 -11.55 2.08
N LYS A 99 1.34 -11.91 1.16
CA LYS A 99 2.80 -11.94 1.39
C LYS A 99 3.45 -10.61 1.04
N LEU A 100 2.84 -9.83 0.14
CA LEU A 100 3.25 -8.47 -0.15
C LEU A 100 2.77 -7.53 0.95
N TRP A 101 3.54 -6.48 1.22
CA TRP A 101 3.24 -5.46 2.23
C TRP A 101 2.59 -4.20 1.65
N MET A 102 2.43 -4.14 0.32
CA MET A 102 1.89 -2.98 -0.38
C MET A 102 0.37 -2.90 -0.26
N SER A 103 -0.16 -1.71 0.07
CA SER A 103 -1.60 -1.50 0.28
C SER A 103 -2.45 -1.86 -0.94
N ASN A 104 -1.94 -1.58 -2.14
CA ASN A 104 -2.65 -1.79 -3.40
C ASN A 104 -2.91 -3.28 -3.73
N SER A 105 -2.06 -4.20 -3.27
CA SER A 105 -2.23 -5.65 -3.48
C SER A 105 -2.82 -6.37 -2.27
N ARG A 106 -2.87 -5.73 -1.09
CA ARG A 106 -3.44 -6.30 0.14
C ARG A 106 -4.89 -5.94 0.39
N SER A 107 -5.39 -4.86 -0.23
CA SER A 107 -6.77 -4.41 -0.09
C SER A 107 -7.76 -5.47 -0.61
N LEU A 108 -8.94 -5.55 -0.01
CA LEU A 108 -10.04 -6.37 -0.54
C LEU A 108 -10.49 -5.89 -1.93
N SER A 109 -10.29 -4.61 -2.22
CA SER A 109 -10.47 -4.02 -3.56
C SER A 109 -9.09 -3.66 -4.12
N PRO A 110 -8.31 -4.62 -4.65
CA PRO A 110 -6.95 -4.35 -5.11
C PRO A 110 -6.94 -3.44 -6.33
N TRP A 111 -5.85 -2.66 -6.49
CA TRP A 111 -5.69 -1.74 -7.61
C TRP A 111 -4.26 -1.76 -8.18
N SER A 112 -4.15 -1.39 -9.43
CA SER A 112 -2.88 -1.06 -10.09
C SER A 112 -2.82 0.44 -10.36
N TYR A 113 -1.66 0.91 -10.82
CA TYR A 113 -1.46 2.28 -11.27
C TYR A 113 -1.24 2.32 -12.78
N ARG A 114 -1.98 3.20 -13.45
CA ARG A 114 -1.70 3.66 -14.82
C ARG A 114 -1.04 5.03 -14.78
N ILE A 115 -0.15 5.32 -15.73
CA ILE A 115 0.43 6.65 -15.85
C ILE A 115 -0.49 7.52 -16.71
N ASN A 116 -1.07 8.55 -16.10
CA ASN A 116 -1.82 9.60 -16.77
C ASN A 116 -0.83 10.70 -17.21
N HIS A 117 -0.61 10.80 -18.52
CA HIS A 117 0.37 11.67 -19.13
C HIS A 117 -0.33 12.87 -19.81
N ASP A 118 0.04 14.09 -19.41
CA ASP A 118 -0.49 15.36 -19.97
C ASP A 118 0.65 16.37 -20.11
N GLU A 119 1.07 16.64 -21.34
CA GLU A 119 2.17 17.56 -21.69
C GLU A 119 1.89 19.03 -21.33
N ASP A 120 0.61 19.41 -21.22
CA ASP A 120 0.18 20.76 -20.87
C ASP A 120 0.03 20.93 -19.34
N ARG A 121 0.40 19.92 -18.54
CA ARG A 121 0.28 19.90 -17.07
C ARG A 121 1.64 19.66 -16.41
N LYS A 122 1.85 20.27 -15.24
CA LYS A 122 2.95 19.91 -14.32
C LYS A 122 2.36 19.49 -12.96
N PRO A 123 2.73 18.31 -12.42
CA PRO A 123 3.55 17.28 -13.04
C PRO A 123 2.90 16.65 -14.29
N VAL A 124 3.73 16.33 -15.29
CA VAL A 124 3.30 15.81 -16.60
C VAL A 124 2.70 14.42 -16.44
N ASP A 125 3.42 13.57 -15.72
CA ASP A 125 3.03 12.20 -15.40
C ASP A 125 2.44 12.13 -14.00
N ILE A 126 1.23 11.57 -13.89
CA ILE A 126 0.57 11.33 -12.61
C ILE A 126 0.13 9.87 -12.56
N PRO A 127 0.49 9.10 -11.52
CA PRO A 127 0.01 7.73 -11.38
C PRO A 127 -1.43 7.76 -10.86
N GLU A 128 -2.32 7.13 -11.62
CA GLU A 128 -3.74 7.06 -11.34
C GLU A 128 -4.13 5.62 -11.06
N ALA A 129 -4.85 5.40 -9.97
CA ALA A 129 -5.30 4.07 -9.57
C ALA A 129 -6.39 3.53 -10.51
N VAL A 130 -6.35 2.22 -10.77
CA VAL A 130 -7.36 1.47 -11.51
C VAL A 130 -7.70 0.23 -10.72
N CYS A 131 -8.98 0.03 -10.41
CA CYS A 131 -9.42 -1.16 -9.68
C CYS A 131 -9.19 -2.40 -10.54
N SER A 132 -8.55 -3.41 -9.96
CA SER A 132 -8.25 -4.66 -10.64
C SER A 132 -9.48 -5.58 -10.74
N CYS A 133 -10.46 -5.39 -9.86
CA CYS A 133 -11.69 -6.17 -9.77
C CYS A 133 -12.91 -5.26 -9.98
N VAL A 134 -14.04 -5.86 -10.37
CA VAL A 134 -15.35 -5.18 -10.38
C VAL A 134 -15.99 -5.29 -9.00
N GLY A 135 -15.95 -6.50 -8.43
CA GLY A 135 -16.36 -6.78 -7.06
C GLY A 135 -15.21 -6.62 -6.07
N CYS A 136 -15.37 -7.17 -4.87
CA CYS A 136 -14.31 -7.20 -3.85
C CYS A 136 -13.84 -8.63 -3.60
N ILE A 137 -12.58 -8.81 -3.23
CA ILE A 137 -12.05 -10.11 -2.84
C ILE A 137 -12.54 -10.46 -1.44
N ASN A 138 -13.17 -11.61 -1.30
CA ASN A 138 -13.55 -12.16 -0.01
C ASN A 138 -12.30 -12.74 0.69
N PRO A 139 -12.00 -12.34 1.94
CA PRO A 139 -10.78 -12.76 2.64
C PRO A 139 -10.77 -14.25 3.03
N PHE A 140 -11.92 -14.92 3.07
CA PHE A 140 -12.04 -16.34 3.42
C PHE A 140 -11.90 -17.24 2.20
N THR A 141 -12.56 -16.88 1.10
CA THR A 141 -12.55 -17.69 -0.14
C THR A 141 -11.44 -17.29 -1.09
N MET A 142 -10.84 -16.09 -0.92
CA MET A 142 -9.88 -15.47 -1.84
C MET A 142 -10.42 -15.33 -3.27
N GLN A 143 -11.75 -15.23 -3.42
CA GLN A 143 -12.44 -15.08 -4.69
C GLN A 143 -13.15 -13.73 -4.75
N GLU A 144 -13.40 -13.25 -5.97
CA GLU A 144 -14.19 -12.04 -6.21
C GLU A 144 -15.65 -12.28 -5.83
N ASP A 145 -16.14 -11.50 -4.89
CA ASP A 145 -17.53 -11.37 -4.50
C ASP A 145 -18.14 -10.15 -5.21
N ARG A 146 -19.11 -10.42 -6.10
CA ARG A 146 -19.80 -9.41 -6.90
C ARG A 146 -21.05 -8.85 -6.23
N THR A 147 -21.35 -9.27 -4.99
CA THR A 147 -22.37 -8.61 -4.16
C THR A 147 -21.85 -7.28 -3.59
N MET A 148 -20.54 -7.10 -3.61
CA MET A 148 -19.86 -5.85 -3.28
C MET A 148 -19.24 -5.25 -4.54
N THR A 149 -18.89 -3.97 -4.49
CA THR A 149 -18.30 -3.23 -5.60
C THR A 149 -16.96 -2.61 -5.19
N SER A 150 -15.94 -2.77 -6.04
CA SER A 150 -14.69 -2.01 -5.94
C SER A 150 -14.89 -0.61 -6.55
N ALA A 151 -14.84 0.42 -5.71
CA ALA A 151 -15.02 1.82 -6.12
C ALA A 151 -13.71 2.62 -6.02
N LEU A 152 -13.46 3.51 -6.98
CA LEU A 152 -12.29 4.39 -6.98
C LEU A 152 -12.39 5.45 -5.86
N ILE A 153 -11.27 5.68 -5.19
CA ILE A 153 -11.10 6.77 -4.23
C ILE A 153 -10.34 7.90 -4.92
N TYR A 154 -10.88 9.12 -4.83
CA TYR A 154 -10.29 10.29 -5.45
C TYR A 154 -9.68 11.25 -4.41
N ALA A 155 -8.50 11.80 -4.73
CA ALA A 155 -7.88 12.89 -3.99
C ALA A 155 -7.81 14.15 -4.85
N LYS A 156 -7.76 15.31 -4.19
CA LYS A 156 -7.57 16.61 -4.83
C LYS A 156 -6.10 16.99 -4.78
N ILE A 157 -5.46 17.18 -5.93
CA ILE A 157 -4.04 17.55 -6.01
C ILE A 157 -3.87 18.89 -6.75
N PRO A 158 -2.92 19.74 -6.32
CA PRO A 158 -2.58 20.95 -7.07
C PRO A 158 -1.74 20.59 -8.29
N VAL A 159 -2.10 21.13 -9.45
CA VAL A 159 -1.34 20.99 -10.69
C VAL A 159 -1.24 22.34 -11.40
N ARG A 160 -0.24 22.49 -12.25
CA ARG A 160 0.00 23.71 -13.02
C ARG A 160 -0.28 23.45 -14.49
N ARG A 161 -1.35 24.04 -15.04
CA ARG A 161 -1.73 23.89 -16.45
C ARG A 161 -1.25 25.06 -17.30
N LEU A 162 -0.81 24.76 -18.51
CA LEU A 162 -0.44 25.74 -19.53
C LEU A 162 -1.70 26.36 -20.14
N MET A 163 -1.82 27.69 -20.10
CA MET A 163 -2.98 28.41 -20.66
C MET A 163 -2.82 28.75 -22.16
N CYS A 164 -1.61 28.57 -22.72
CA CYS A 164 -1.26 28.93 -24.10
C CYS A 164 -1.11 27.66 -24.95
N HIS A 165 -2.09 27.34 -25.79
CA HIS A 165 -1.93 26.24 -26.74
C HIS A 165 -1.06 26.72 -27.92
N ARG A 166 -0.03 25.96 -28.30
CA ARG A 166 0.81 26.31 -29.46
C ARG A 166 -0.07 26.23 -30.71
N PRO A 167 -0.22 27.31 -31.51
CA PRO A 167 -0.95 27.21 -32.76
C PRO A 167 -0.22 26.23 -33.70
N THR A 168 -0.93 25.20 -34.14
CA THR A 168 -0.45 24.17 -35.09
C THR A 168 -0.26 24.70 -36.52
N LYS A 169 -0.56 25.97 -36.78
CA LYS A 169 -0.46 26.61 -38.09
C LYS A 169 0.70 27.61 -38.14
N LYS A 170 1.34 27.65 -39.31
CA LYS A 170 2.52 28.45 -39.66
C LYS A 170 2.51 29.86 -39.03
N PRO A 171 3.67 30.39 -38.61
CA PRO A 171 3.75 31.62 -37.84
C PRO A 171 3.38 32.84 -38.69
N THR A 172 2.10 33.19 -38.74
CA THR A 172 1.66 34.52 -39.18
C THR A 172 1.87 35.48 -38.02
N LYS A 173 2.95 36.27 -38.05
CA LYS A 173 3.25 37.49 -37.23
C LYS A 173 2.32 37.77 -36.03
N GLN A 174 2.12 36.82 -35.13
CA GLN A 174 1.22 36.95 -33.99
C GLN A 174 1.99 36.66 -32.71
N LYS A 175 1.72 37.53 -31.74
CA LYS A 175 2.31 37.70 -30.42
C LYS A 175 2.92 36.39 -29.86
N LYS A 176 4.19 36.45 -29.44
CA LYS A 176 4.85 35.37 -28.68
C LYS A 176 3.92 34.93 -27.54
N CYS A 177 3.34 33.73 -27.60
CA CYS A 177 2.59 33.17 -26.47
C CYS A 177 3.61 32.90 -25.38
N VAL A 178 3.63 33.74 -24.35
CA VAL A 178 4.45 33.51 -23.16
C VAL A 178 3.77 32.38 -22.38
N PRO A 179 4.45 31.24 -22.11
CA PRO A 179 3.91 30.15 -21.31
C PRO A 179 3.46 30.69 -19.94
N ARG A 180 2.14 30.77 -19.73
CA ARG A 180 1.55 31.11 -18.43
C ARG A 180 0.95 29.86 -17.84
N TYR A 181 1.49 29.46 -16.69
CA TYR A 181 0.94 28.38 -15.89
C TYR A 181 -0.10 28.93 -14.93
N ARG A 182 -1.23 28.23 -14.84
CA ARG A 182 -2.26 28.47 -13.84
C ARG A 182 -2.32 27.28 -12.90
N SER A 183 -2.23 27.54 -11.60
CA SER A 183 -2.47 26.53 -10.59
C SER A 183 -3.97 26.20 -10.55
N VAL A 184 -4.29 24.93 -10.73
CA VAL A 184 -5.65 24.38 -10.67
C VAL A 184 -5.63 23.13 -9.81
N VAL A 185 -6.77 22.75 -9.25
CA VAL A 185 -6.92 21.52 -8.48
C VAL A 185 -7.55 20.47 -9.37
N GLU A 186 -6.93 19.30 -9.46
CA GLU A 186 -7.45 18.16 -10.20
C GLU A 186 -7.83 17.02 -9.26
N SER A 187 -8.82 16.23 -9.67
CA SER A 187 -9.26 15.04 -8.96
C SER A 187 -8.63 13.81 -9.60
N ILE A 188 -7.80 13.09 -8.85
CA ILE A 188 -7.05 11.92 -9.32
C ILE A 188 -7.41 10.71 -8.47
N ALA A 189 -7.60 9.55 -9.10
CA ALA A 189 -7.82 8.31 -8.37
C ALA A 189 -6.52 7.84 -7.69
N VAL A 190 -6.57 7.64 -6.38
CA VAL A 190 -5.40 7.26 -5.55
C VAL A 190 -5.44 5.80 -5.08
N GLY A 191 -6.62 5.17 -5.12
CA GLY A 191 -6.80 3.77 -4.76
C GLY A 191 -8.23 3.30 -5.00
N CYS A 192 -8.54 2.11 -4.51
CA CYS A 192 -9.88 1.54 -4.55
C CYS A 192 -10.33 1.10 -3.15
N THR A 193 -11.62 1.23 -2.89
CA THR A 193 -12.29 0.77 -1.68
C THR A 193 -13.41 -0.20 -2.01
N CYS A 194 -13.79 -1.03 -1.04
CA CYS A 194 -14.91 -1.95 -1.15
C CYS A 194 -16.17 -1.31 -0.57
N ILE A 195 -17.26 -1.30 -1.33
CA ILE A 195 -18.58 -0.82 -0.90
C ILE A 195 -19.64 -1.91 -1.10
N VAL A 196 -20.69 -1.87 -0.30
CA VAL A 196 -21.88 -2.72 -0.50
C VAL A 196 -22.61 -2.20 -1.74
N GLY A 197 -22.92 -3.10 -2.69
CA GLY A 197 -23.59 -2.78 -3.95
C GLY A 197 -25.09 -2.59 -3.84
#